data_AF-A0AAD6P785-F1
#
_entry.id   AF-A0AAD6P785-F1
#
_cell.length_a   1.000
_cell.length_b   1.000
_cell.length_c   1.000
_cell.angle_alpha   90.00
_cell.angle_beta   90.00
_cell.angle_gamma   90.00
#
_symmetry.space_group_name_H-M   'P 1'
#
loop_
_entity.id
_entity.type
_entity.pdbx_description
1 polymer ?
#
loop_
_entity_poly.entity_id
_entity_poly.type
_entity_poly.pdbx_seq_one_letter_code
_entity_poly.pdbx_strand_id
1 'polypeptide(L)'
;MMRSVEELYRSRDAASIPKHYTHDIADFEYCDRYGDHIGFPHLEEWRKQLCLSALVNADANLEAYRDSWDDHDLLQQALKSPHFTQLGPGDFTI
;
A
#
# COMPACT_ATOMS: atom_id res chain seq x y z
N MET A 1 1.05 24.88 5.75
CA MET A 1 0.58 24.45 4.42
C MET A 1 1.59 24.81 3.31
N MET A 2 1.86 26.09 3.01
CA MET A 2 2.85 26.41 1.97
C MET A 2 4.28 25.99 2.31
N ARG A 3 4.71 26.19 3.56
CA ARG A 3 6.06 25.79 4.01
C ARG A 3 6.33 24.29 3.82
N SER A 4 5.38 23.43 4.16
CA SER A 4 5.53 21.98 3.98
C SER A 4 5.58 21.56 2.51
N VAL A 5 4.90 22.28 1.63
CA VAL A 5 4.98 22.06 0.17
C VAL A 5 6.36 22.51 -0.37
N GLU A 6 6.87 23.64 0.10
CA GLU A 6 8.23 24.09 -0.26
C GLU A 6 9.31 23.11 0.23
N GLU A 7 9.16 22.59 1.45
CA GLU A 7 10.05 21.55 2.01
C GLU A 7 10.01 20.26 1.16
N LEU A 8 8.82 19.83 0.72
CA LEU A 8 8.66 18.70 -0.19
C LEU A 8 9.36 18.93 -1.54
N TYR A 9 9.19 20.10 -2.16
CA TYR A 9 9.87 20.40 -3.43
C TYR A 9 11.39 20.45 -3.25
N ARG A 10 11.87 21.07 -2.17
CA ARG A 10 13.32 21.14 -1.88
C ARG A 10 13.94 19.76 -1.67
N SER A 11 13.26 18.85 -0.96
CA SER A 11 13.79 17.49 -0.76
C SER A 11 13.82 16.70 -2.07
N ARG A 12 12.79 16.82 -2.93
CA ARG A 12 12.76 16.18 -4.25
C ARG A 12 13.81 16.74 -5.20
N ASP A 13 13.99 18.07 -5.21
CA ASP A 13 15.03 18.73 -6.01
C ASP A 13 16.43 18.28 -5.56
N ALA A 14 16.67 18.18 -4.24
CA ALA A 14 17.94 17.67 -3.70
C ALA A 14 18.20 16.19 -4.07
N ALA A 15 17.14 15.38 -4.18
CA ALA A 15 17.20 14.00 -4.66
C ALA A 15 17.22 13.88 -6.20
N SER A 16 17.25 15.00 -6.94
CA SER A 16 17.19 15.04 -8.41
C SER A 16 15.94 14.35 -9.00
N ILE A 17 14.83 14.35 -8.25
CA ILE A 17 13.57 13.74 -8.68
C ILE A 17 12.85 14.71 -9.64
N PRO A 18 12.50 14.30 -10.87
CA PRO A 18 11.78 15.15 -11.80
C PRO A 18 10.41 15.59 -11.27
N LYS A 19 9.98 16.81 -11.61
CA LYS A 19 8.71 17.38 -11.13
C LYS A 19 7.47 16.55 -11.43
N HIS A 20 7.45 15.76 -12.51
CA HIS A 20 6.29 14.90 -12.82
C HIS A 20 6.13 13.75 -11.83
N TYR A 21 7.19 13.37 -11.10
CA TYR A 21 7.13 12.43 -9.99
C TYR A 21 6.72 13.07 -8.67
N THR A 22 6.24 14.32 -8.61
CA THR A 22 5.90 14.98 -7.32
C THR A 22 4.93 14.15 -6.46
N HIS A 23 4.03 13.40 -7.11
CA HIS A 23 3.01 12.57 -6.46
C HIS A 23 3.38 11.09 -6.45
N ASP A 24 4.64 10.76 -6.75
CA ASP A 24 5.16 9.42 -6.48
C ASP A 24 5.47 9.32 -4.99
N ILE A 25 4.43 8.93 -4.25
CA ILE A 25 4.37 8.83 -2.79
C ILE A 25 3.86 7.45 -2.37
N ALA A 26 4.06 6.44 -3.23
CA ALA A 26 3.67 5.05 -3.00
C ALA A 26 4.58 4.37 -1.96
N ASP A 27 4.65 4.97 -0.78
CA ASP A 27 5.46 4.58 0.36
C ASP A 27 4.56 4.39 1.58
N PHE A 28 4.67 3.25 2.24
CA PHE A 28 3.91 2.94 3.44
C PHE A 28 4.24 3.90 4.59
N GLU A 29 5.49 4.39 4.67
CA GLU A 29 5.92 5.31 5.73
C GLU A 29 5.24 6.68 5.60
N TYR A 30 4.96 7.12 4.36
CA TYR A 30 4.20 8.35 4.13
C TYR A 30 2.82 8.24 4.78
N CYS A 31 2.10 7.15 4.56
CA CYS A 31 0.78 6.89 5.14
C CYS A 31 0.83 6.76 6.66
N ASP A 32 1.77 5.98 7.19
CA ASP A 32 1.94 5.74 8.63
C ASP A 32 2.19 7.07 9.37
N ARG A 33 3.04 7.94 8.82
CA ARG A 33 3.32 9.28 9.38
C ARG A 33 2.06 10.12 9.53
N TYR A 34 1.11 10.09 8.58
CA TYR A 34 -0.15 10.82 8.73
C TYR A 34 -1.09 10.15 9.71
N GLY A 35 -1.11 8.80 9.74
CA GLY A 35 -1.85 8.02 10.72
C GLY A 35 -1.47 8.37 12.15
N ASP A 36 -0.17 8.57 12.42
CA ASP A 36 0.34 8.93 13.75
C ASP A 36 -0.28 10.20 14.33
N HIS A 37 -0.64 11.18 13.47
CA HIS A 37 -1.21 12.45 13.93
C HIS A 37 -2.59 12.29 14.57
N ILE A 38 -3.28 11.19 14.25
CA ILE A 38 -4.62 10.88 14.77
C ILE A 38 -4.66 9.57 15.57
N GLY A 39 -3.50 8.94 15.80
CA GLY A 39 -3.41 7.63 16.45
C GLY A 39 -4.04 6.51 15.62
N PHE A 40 -4.04 6.63 14.30
CA PHE A 40 -4.56 5.57 13.43
C PHE A 40 -3.58 4.39 13.41
N PRO A 41 -4.07 3.14 13.51
CA PRO A 41 -3.21 1.96 13.44
C PRO A 41 -2.42 1.91 12.13
N HIS A 42 -1.14 1.58 12.21
CA HIS A 42 -0.32 1.34 11.03
C HIS A 42 -0.81 0.12 10.26
N LEU A 43 -0.52 0.11 8.95
CA LEU A 43 -0.86 -1.02 8.11
C LEU A 43 -0.08 -2.26 8.58
N GLU A 44 -0.77 -3.40 8.69
CA GLU A 44 -0.14 -4.64 9.15
C GLU A 44 0.97 -5.10 8.17
N GLU A 45 2.07 -5.63 8.70
CA GLU A 45 3.24 -5.98 7.90
C GLU A 45 2.92 -7.01 6.79
N TRP A 46 2.08 -8.00 7.08
CA TRP A 46 1.66 -8.99 6.10
C TRP A 46 0.88 -8.37 4.92
N ARG A 47 0.21 -7.23 5.11
CA ARG A 47 -0.46 -6.49 4.02
C ARG A 47 0.52 -5.72 3.17
N LYS A 48 1.54 -5.12 3.79
CA LYS A 48 2.65 -4.48 3.07
C LYS A 48 3.35 -5.53 2.19
N GLN A 49 3.66 -6.70 2.75
CA GLN A 49 4.24 -7.83 2.03
C GLN A 49 3.36 -8.33 0.88
N LEU A 50 2.04 -8.46 1.10
CA LEU A 50 1.11 -8.89 0.05
C LEU A 50 1.02 -7.86 -1.11
N CYS A 51 1.11 -6.57 -0.81
CA CYS A 51 1.16 -5.54 -1.85
C CYS A 51 2.47 -5.61 -2.65
N LEU A 52 3.61 -5.77 -1.96
CA LEU A 52 4.92 -5.87 -2.60
C LEU A 52 5.05 -7.15 -3.43
N SER A 53 4.55 -8.31 -2.95
CA SER A 53 4.57 -9.56 -3.72
C SER A 53 3.80 -9.42 -5.03
N ALA A 54 2.62 -8.78 -4.99
CA ALA A 54 1.81 -8.53 -6.18
C ALA A 54 2.52 -7.62 -7.19
N LEU A 55 3.19 -6.56 -6.73
CA LEU A 55 3.95 -5.65 -7.59
C LEU A 55 5.16 -6.35 -8.23
N VAL A 56 5.93 -7.10 -7.45
CA VAL A 56 7.09 -7.87 -7.92
C VAL A 56 6.65 -8.94 -8.94
N ASN A 57 5.55 -9.64 -8.68
CA ASN A 57 5.01 -10.63 -9.60
C ASN A 57 4.46 -10.00 -10.89
N ALA A 58 3.84 -8.82 -10.80
CA ALA A 58 3.38 -8.08 -11.98
C ALA A 58 4.55 -7.64 -12.87
N ASP A 59 5.68 -7.24 -12.27
CA ASP A 59 6.89 -6.90 -13.00
C ASP A 59 7.53 -8.13 -13.68
N ALA A 60 7.56 -9.26 -12.97
CA ALA A 60 8.17 -10.50 -13.47
C ALA A 60 7.28 -11.30 -14.44
N ASN A 61 5.96 -11.23 -14.29
CA ASN A 61 4.96 -12.06 -14.98
C ASN A 61 3.71 -11.26 -15.34
N LEU A 62 3.88 -10.19 -16.12
CA LEU A 62 2.82 -9.24 -16.45
C LEU A 62 1.52 -9.88 -17.01
N GLU A 63 1.65 -10.97 -17.76
CA GLU A 63 0.51 -11.63 -18.41
C GLU A 63 -0.32 -12.49 -17.45
N ALA A 64 0.30 -13.11 -16.44
CA ALA A 64 -0.36 -14.12 -15.61
C ALA A 64 -0.27 -13.86 -14.10
N TYR A 65 0.31 -12.74 -13.64
CA TYR A 65 0.46 -12.44 -12.21
C TYR A 65 -0.86 -12.41 -11.43
N ARG A 66 -1.98 -12.14 -12.13
CA ARG A 66 -3.33 -12.14 -11.55
C ARG A 66 -3.94 -13.52 -11.39
N ASP A 67 -3.42 -14.51 -12.12
CA ASP A 67 -3.91 -15.89 -12.13
C ASP A 67 -2.91 -16.85 -11.46
N SER A 68 -1.66 -16.42 -11.25
CA SER A 68 -0.58 -17.20 -10.67
C SER A 68 0.22 -16.36 -9.68
N TRP A 69 0.21 -16.78 -8.41
CA TRP A 69 0.90 -16.14 -7.29
C TRP A 69 1.40 -17.19 -6.29
N ASP A 70 2.40 -16.84 -5.47
CA ASP A 70 2.99 -17.72 -4.45
C ASP A 70 3.02 -17.07 -3.05
N ASP A 71 1.92 -16.43 -2.67
CA ASP A 71 1.74 -15.76 -1.39
C ASP A 71 0.62 -16.40 -0.55
N HIS A 72 0.47 -17.73 -0.67
CA HIS A 72 -0.54 -18.54 0.01
C HIS A 72 -0.61 -18.29 1.53
N ASP A 73 0.54 -18.18 2.20
CA ASP A 73 0.59 -17.93 3.65
C ASP A 73 0.03 -16.55 4.03
N LEU A 74 0.33 -15.51 3.22
CA LEU A 74 -0.18 -14.16 3.42
C LEU A 74 -1.68 -14.10 3.14
N LEU A 75 -2.17 -14.83 2.13
CA LEU A 75 -3.60 -14.95 1.85
C LEU A 75 -4.35 -15.68 2.96
N GLN A 76 -3.77 -16.72 3.56
CA GLN A 76 -4.38 -17.37 4.73
C GLN A 76 -4.49 -16.40 5.92
N GLN A 77 -3.50 -15.53 6.12
CA GLN A 77 -3.58 -14.50 7.16
C GLN A 77 -4.63 -13.44 6.82
N ALA A 78 -4.75 -13.05 5.54
CA ALA A 78 -5.79 -12.15 5.07
C ALA A 78 -7.20 -12.70 5.34
N LEU A 79 -7.44 -13.96 4.98
CA LEU A 79 -8.75 -14.61 5.16
C LEU A 79 -9.18 -14.76 6.62
N LYS A 80 -8.23 -14.75 7.56
CA LYS A 80 -8.51 -14.75 9.01
C LYS A 80 -8.67 -13.34 9.58
N SER A 81 -8.33 -12.31 8.82
CA SER A 81 -8.43 -10.92 9.26
C SER A 81 -9.91 -10.51 9.42
N PRO A 82 -10.25 -9.71 10.45
CA PRO A 82 -11.61 -9.19 10.64
C PRO A 82 -12.16 -8.51 9.38
N HIS A 83 -11.31 -7.84 8.60
CA HIS A 83 -11.72 -7.13 7.39
C HIS A 83 -12.39 -8.02 6.33
N PHE A 84 -12.07 -9.32 6.30
CA PHE A 84 -12.63 -10.27 5.33
C PHE A 84 -13.60 -11.27 5.97
N THR A 85 -13.73 -11.26 7.30
CA THR A 85 -14.62 -12.16 8.05
C THR A 85 -15.83 -11.44 8.65
N GLN A 86 -15.87 -10.11 8.61
CA GLN A 86 -16.95 -9.28 9.13
C GLN A 86 -18.22 -9.27 8.25
N LEU A 87 -18.11 -9.61 6.96
CA LEU A 87 -19.25 -9.64 6.04
C LEU A 87 -19.69 -11.08 5.82
N GLY A 88 -20.94 -11.37 6.20
CA GLY A 88 -21.56 -12.68 6.02
C GLY A 88 -22.16 -12.86 4.61
N PRO A 89 -22.55 -14.08 4.23
CA PRO A 89 -23.16 -14.36 2.92
C PRO A 89 -24.42 -13.54 2.61
N GLY A 90 -25.10 -12.98 3.63
CA GLY A 90 -26.28 -12.13 3.47
C GLY A 90 -25.99 -10.64 3.26
N ASP A 91 -24.77 -10.17 3.55
CA ASP A 91 -24.40 -8.75 3.48
C ASP A 91 -24.05 -8.30 2.04
N PHE A 92 -23.98 -9.25 1.11
CA PHE A 92 -23.73 -9.01 -0.32
C PHE A 92 -25.01 -8.95 -1.16
N THR A 93 -26.18 -9.00 -0.53
CA THR A 93 -27.46 -8.91 -1.23
C THR A 93 -27.82 -7.44 -1.47
N ILE A 94 -27.81 -7.02 -2.74
CA ILE A 94 -28.23 -5.68 -3.20
C ILE A 94 -29.76 -5.59 -3.21
#